data_AF-W1PGR7-F1
#
_entry.id   AF-W1PGR7-F1
#
_cell.length_a   1.000
_cell.length_b   1.000
_cell.length_c   1.000
_cell.angle_alpha   90.00
_cell.angle_beta   90.00
_cell.angle_gamma   90.00
#
_symmetry.space_group_name_H-M   'P 1'
#
loop_
_entity.id
_entity.type
_entity.pdbx_description
1 polymer ?
#
loop_
_entity_poly.entity_id
_entity_poly.type
_entity_poly.pdbx_seq_one_letter_code
_entity_poly.pdbx_strand_id
1 'polypeptide(L)'
;MFQVLMDEINVGYEQLAQLQVIKVNGVEVDNLKHMCELVEDCKEESLRFDLDNGKVVILNYNEAKLATSHILKRYRIPLAMSTDLTLERSKRR
;
A
#
# COMPACT_ATOMS: atom_id res chain seq x y z
N MET A 1 2.27 -11.12 9.14
CA MET A 1 3.61 -10.64 8.75
C MET A 1 3.54 -10.23 7.29
N PHE A 2 3.77 -8.96 6.98
CA PHE A 2 3.78 -8.47 5.58
C PHE A 2 5.22 -8.47 5.05
N GLN A 3 5.36 -8.60 3.73
CA GLN A 3 6.64 -8.64 3.02
C GLN A 3 6.54 -7.75 1.77
N VAL A 4 7.64 -7.10 1.41
CA VAL A 4 7.74 -6.30 0.18
C VAL A 4 7.99 -7.23 -1.01
N LEU A 5 7.19 -7.11 -2.08
CA LEU A 5 7.38 -7.89 -3.31
C LEU A 5 8.34 -7.17 -4.23
N MET A 6 9.50 -7.77 -4.51
CA MET A 6 10.59 -7.14 -5.28
C MET A 6 10.16 -6.71 -6.69
N ASP A 7 10.38 -5.46 -7.04
CA ASP A 7 10.22 -4.92 -8.39
C ASP A 7 11.12 -3.67 -8.56
N GLU A 8 11.35 -3.20 -9.79
CA GLU A 8 12.28 -2.08 -10.06
C GLU A 8 11.88 -0.80 -9.32
N ILE A 9 10.58 -0.65 -9.03
CA ILE A 9 10.01 0.48 -8.28
C ILE A 9 10.35 0.48 -6.78
N ASN A 10 10.82 -0.64 -6.20
CA ASN A 10 11.09 -0.76 -4.76
C ASN A 10 12.49 -1.28 -4.41
N VAL A 11 13.44 -1.13 -5.34
CA VAL A 11 14.86 -1.39 -5.11
C VAL A 11 15.35 -0.61 -3.88
N GLY A 12 15.96 -1.30 -2.92
CA GLY A 12 16.45 -0.73 -1.65
C GLY A 12 15.51 -0.90 -0.44
N TYR A 13 14.28 -1.36 -0.64
CA TYR A 13 13.31 -1.62 0.45
C TYR A 13 13.14 -3.10 0.81
N GLU A 14 14.04 -3.93 0.30
CA GLU A 14 14.00 -5.40 0.32
C GLU A 14 14.02 -5.99 1.75
N GLN A 15 14.55 -5.23 2.72
CA GLN A 15 14.64 -5.61 4.13
C GLN A 15 13.53 -5.01 5.01
N LEU A 16 12.57 -4.29 4.45
CA LEU A 16 11.41 -3.78 5.19
C LEU A 16 10.40 -4.91 5.44
N ALA A 17 10.79 -5.87 6.27
CA ALA A 17 9.89 -6.90 6.82
C ALA A 17 9.59 -6.54 8.28
N GLN A 18 8.36 -6.83 8.73
CA GLN A 18 7.93 -6.69 10.13
C GLN A 18 7.82 -5.26 10.68
N LEU A 19 7.56 -4.25 9.84
CA LEU A 19 7.44 -2.84 10.26
C LEU A 19 6.00 -2.32 10.25
N GLN A 20 5.48 -1.85 11.37
CA GLN A 20 4.12 -1.33 11.37
C GLN A 20 4.02 0.02 10.66
N VAL A 21 3.03 0.18 9.78
CA VAL A 21 2.66 1.50 9.23
C VAL A 21 1.91 2.27 10.32
N ILE A 22 2.43 3.44 10.67
CA ILE A 22 1.83 4.33 11.68
C ILE A 22 1.03 5.44 11.02
N LYS A 23 1.51 6.00 9.90
CA LYS A 23 0.82 7.09 9.19
C LYS A 23 0.85 6.90 7.68
N VAL A 24 -0.21 7.38 7.02
CA VAL A 24 -0.29 7.54 5.56
C VAL A 24 -0.57 9.01 5.26
N ASN A 25 0.30 9.66 4.48
CA ASN A 25 0.23 11.09 4.17
C ASN A 25 0.06 11.98 5.43
N GLY A 26 0.71 11.59 6.54
CA GLY A 26 0.63 12.30 7.81
C GLY A 26 -0.61 11.99 8.67
N VAL A 27 -1.56 11.17 8.18
CA VAL A 27 -2.75 10.72 8.92
C VAL A 27 -2.46 9.40 9.64
N GLU A 28 -2.81 9.30 10.92
CA GLU A 28 -2.63 8.08 11.71
C GLU A 28 -3.53 6.93 11.25
N VAL A 29 -2.95 5.74 11.16
CA VAL A 29 -3.62 4.53 10.70
C VAL A 29 -4.07 3.69 11.89
N ASP A 30 -5.38 3.51 12.03
CA ASP A 30 -5.95 2.70 13.11
C ASP A 30 -6.04 1.20 12.77
N ASN A 31 -6.30 0.90 11.51
CA ASN A 31 -6.48 -0.47 11.03
C ASN A 31 -6.23 -0.57 9.52
N LEU A 32 -6.13 -1.81 9.02
CA LEU A 32 -5.83 -2.08 7.60
C LEU A 32 -6.88 -1.50 6.65
N LYS A 33 -8.15 -1.45 7.07
CA LYS A 33 -9.23 -0.87 6.27
C LYS A 33 -9.07 0.65 6.16
N HIS A 34 -8.78 1.32 7.27
CA HIS A 34 -8.50 2.76 7.29
C HIS A 34 -7.29 3.09 6.41
N MET A 35 -6.24 2.26 6.45
CA MET A 35 -5.09 2.40 5.56
C MET A 35 -5.48 2.31 4.07
N CYS A 36 -6.30 1.33 3.69
CA CYS A 36 -6.77 1.20 2.31
C CYS A 36 -7.60 2.41 1.86
N GLU A 37 -8.49 2.92 2.73
CA GLU A 37 -9.29 4.11 2.45
C GLU A 37 -8.39 5.34 2.19
N LEU A 38 -7.38 5.56 3.04
CA LEU A 38 -6.41 6.66 2.88
C LEU A 38 -5.59 6.57 1.58
N VAL A 39 -5.20 5.36 1.18
CA VAL A 39 -4.45 5.13 -0.07
C VAL A 39 -5.34 5.35 -1.29
N GLU A 40 -6.59 4.90 -1.28
CA GLU A 40 -7.50 5.07 -2.41
C GLU A 40 -7.97 6.52 -2.59
N ASP A 41 -8.25 7.21 -1.48
CA ASP A 41 -8.68 8.62 -1.47
C ASP A 41 -7.51 9.59 -1.65
N CYS A 42 -6.29 9.09 -1.82
CA CYS A 42 -5.12 9.91 -2.10
C CYS A 42 -5.32 10.71 -3.40
N LYS A 43 -5.28 12.03 -3.28
CA LYS A 43 -5.32 13.00 -4.39
C LYS A 43 -3.96 13.62 -4.68
N GLU A 44 -2.95 13.25 -3.90
CA GLU A 44 -1.59 13.74 -4.05
C GLU A 44 -0.82 12.91 -5.08
N GLU A 45 0.25 13.49 -5.62
CA GLU A 45 1.12 12.82 -6.59
C GLU A 45 1.94 11.70 -5.94
N SER A 46 2.19 11.79 -4.63
CA SER A 46 2.96 10.82 -3.87
C SER A 46 2.18 10.27 -2.68
N LEU A 47 2.34 8.97 -2.41
CA LEU A 47 1.97 8.33 -1.16
C LEU A 47 3.17 8.27 -0.23
N ARG A 48 2.98 8.73 1.00
CA ARG A 48 3.95 8.65 2.08
C ARG A 48 3.46 7.68 3.15
N PHE A 49 4.28 6.70 3.49
CA PHE A 49 4.06 5.77 4.60
C PHE A 49 5.12 6.02 5.67
N ASP A 50 4.70 6.43 6.86
CA ASP A 50 5.58 6.54 8.03
C ASP A 50 5.52 5.22 8.82
N LEU A 51 6.68 4.63 9.10
CA LEU A 51 6.83 3.35 9.79
C LEU A 51 7.20 3.53 11.26
N ASP A 52 6.91 2.52 12.07
CA ASP A 52 7.14 2.46 13.52
C ASP A 52 8.60 2.68 13.96
N ASN A 53 9.56 2.28 13.13
CA ASN A 53 10.99 2.49 13.38
C ASN A 53 11.50 3.87 12.92
N GLY A 54 10.61 4.81 12.60
CA GLY A 54 10.93 6.15 12.14
C GLY A 54 11.36 6.23 10.67
N LYS A 55 11.34 5.13 9.92
CA LYS A 55 11.57 5.15 8.46
C LYS A 55 10.34 5.66 7.73
N VAL A 56 10.57 6.26 6.56
CA VAL A 56 9.52 6.78 5.69
C VAL A 56 9.68 6.19 4.29
N VAL A 57 8.60 5.67 3.73
CA VAL A 57 8.54 5.18 2.35
C VAL A 57 7.69 6.16 1.55
N ILE A 58 8.25 6.68 0.45
CA ILE A 58 7.53 7.59 -0.46
C ILE A 58 7.46 6.93 -1.83
N LEU A 59 6.27 6.85 -2.39
CA LEU A 59 6.00 6.26 -3.70
C LEU A 59 5.22 7.26 -4.55
N ASN A 60 5.51 7.36 -5.85
CA ASN A 60 4.63 8.08 -6.78
C ASN A 60 3.32 7.30 -6.93
N TYR A 61 2.18 7.92 -6.64
CA TYR A 61 0.88 7.25 -6.61
C TYR A 61 0.45 6.74 -7.99
N ASN A 62 0.66 7.55 -9.02
CA ASN A 62 0.28 7.19 -10.39
C ASN A 62 1.13 6.02 -10.91
N GLU A 63 2.45 6.08 -10.71
CA GLU A 63 3.35 5.01 -11.10
C GLU A 63 3.11 3.74 -10.29
N ALA A 64 2.90 3.84 -8.97
CA ALA A 64 2.59 2.70 -8.12
C ALA A 64 1.30 2.00 -8.55
N LYS A 65 0.27 2.76 -8.93
CA LYS A 65 -1.00 2.20 -9.42
C LYS A 65 -0.85 1.48 -10.75
N LEU A 66 -0.02 1.99 -11.66
CA LEU A 66 0.31 1.33 -12.92
C LEU A 66 1.14 0.06 -12.69
N ALA A 67 2.17 0.15 -11.85
CA ALA A 67 3.05 -0.97 -11.50
C ALA A 67 2.30 -2.10 -10.78
N THR A 68 1.26 -1.77 -10.00
CA THR A 68 0.42 -2.76 -9.29
C THR A 68 -0.08 -3.85 -10.23
N SER A 69 -0.60 -3.49 -11.41
CA SER A 69 -1.09 -4.47 -12.40
C SER A 69 0.02 -5.40 -12.91
N HIS A 70 1.22 -4.85 -13.12
CA HIS A 70 2.39 -5.60 -13.57
C HIS A 70 2.91 -6.56 -12.49
N ILE A 71 3.04 -6.09 -11.26
CA ILE A 71 3.52 -6.86 -10.10
C ILE A 71 2.56 -8.01 -9.80
N LEU A 72 1.25 -7.78 -9.78
CA LEU A 72 0.26 -8.83 -9.51
C LEU A 72 0.34 -9.97 -10.52
N LYS A 73 0.50 -9.63 -11.82
CA LYS A 73 0.69 -10.64 -12.88
C LYS A 73 1.99 -11.41 -12.69
N ARG A 74 3.09 -10.72 -12.39
CA ARG A 74 4.42 -11.32 -12.18
C ARG A 74 4.42 -12.32 -11.03
N TYR A 75 3.77 -11.98 -9.92
CA TYR A 75 3.71 -12.81 -8.72
C TYR A 75 2.49 -13.73 -8.65
N ARG A 76 1.69 -13.80 -9.73
CA ARG A 76 0.46 -14.62 -9.82
C ARG A 76 -0.50 -14.36 -8.66
N ILE A 77 -0.61 -13.10 -8.24
CA ILE A 77 -1.55 -12.68 -7.21
C ILE A 77 -2.86 -12.32 -7.90
N PRO A 78 -3.96 -13.03 -7.61
CA PRO A 78 -5.22 -12.87 -8.33
C PRO A 78 -5.92 -11.53 -8.06
N LEU A 79 -5.71 -10.94 -6.88
CA LEU A 79 -6.36 -9.69 -6.46
C LEU A 79 -5.39 -8.82 -5.65
N ALA A 80 -5.42 -7.51 -5.90
CA ALA A 80 -4.63 -6.52 -5.16
C ALA A 80 -5.03 -6.39 -3.68
N MET A 81 -6.29 -6.68 -3.38
CA MET A 81 -6.88 -6.60 -2.04
C MET A 81 -7.72 -7.85 -1.79
N SER A 82 -7.86 -8.21 -0.51
CA SER A 82 -8.72 -9.32 -0.12
C SER A 82 -10.20 -9.00 -0.39
N THR A 83 -10.99 -10.05 -0.55
CA THR A 83 -12.41 -9.93 -0.93
C THR A 83 -13.24 -9.24 0.14
N ASP A 84 -12.91 -9.35 1.42
CA ASP A 84 -13.56 -8.64 2.54
C ASP A 84 -13.33 -7.13 2.52
N LEU A 85 -12.14 -6.69 2.08
CA LEU A 85 -11.83 -5.27 1.85
C LEU A 85 -12.54 -4.73 0.58
N THR A 86 -12.89 -5.62 -0.34
CA THR A 86 -13.56 -5.26 -1.61
C THR A 86 -15.10 -5.32 -1.50
N LEU A 87 -15.66 -6.30 -0.78
CA LEU A 87 -17.10 -6.56 -0.64
C LEU A 87 -17.84 -5.52 0.20
N GLU A 88 -17.18 -4.93 1.19
CA GLU A 88 -17.77 -3.87 2.02
C GLU A 88 -17.92 -2.53 1.26
N ARG A 89 -17.27 -2.37 0.09
CA ARG A 89 -17.54 -1.25 -0.84
C ARG A 89 -18.89 -1.39 -1.54
N SER A 90 -19.33 -2.61 -1.84
CA SER A 90 -20.58 -2.88 -2.56
C SER A 90 -21.82 -2.54 -1.75
N LYS A 91 -21.71 -2.54 -0.41
CA LYS A 91 -22.81 -2.19 0.51
C LYS A 91 -22.94 -0.69 0.80
N ARG A 92 -21.94 0.12 0.43
CA ARG A 92 -21.94 1.58 0.64
C ARG A 92 -22.28 2.38 -0.62
N ARG A 93 -22.68 1.72 -1.71
CA ARG A 93 -23.14 2.34 -2.96
C ARG A 93 -24.65 2.30 -3.09
#